data_AF-A0A5U3IMD0-F1
#
_entry.id   AF-A0A5U3IMD0-F1
#
_cell.length_a   1.000
_cell.length_b   1.000
_cell.length_c   1.000
_cell.angle_alpha   90.00
_cell.angle_beta   90.00
_cell.angle_gamma   90.00
#
_symmetry.space_group_name_H-M   'P 1'
#
loop_
_entity.id
_entity.type
_entity.pdbx_description
1 polymer ?
#
loop_
_entity_poly.entity_id
_entity_poly.type
_entity_poly.pdbx_seq_one_letter_code
_entity_poly.pdbx_strand_id
1 'polypeptide(L)'
;MPTAPISMRKLKEILRLKYGAGLSHRQIGRSLAISPSVVSRYANRVAQLGIRQWPLPAEWDDAALKHAFLQTQVKMKKHSLPDWATVHKELRNKCVTLQL
;
A
#
# COMPACT_ATOMS: atom_id res chain seq x y z
N MET A 1 0.03 -12.68 -10.72
CA MET A 1 -1.32 -13.21 -10.44
C MET A 1 -2.13 -12.17 -9.68
N PRO A 2 -3.38 -11.86 -10.07
CA PRO A 2 -4.25 -10.99 -9.29
C PRO A 2 -4.59 -11.66 -7.96
N THR A 3 -4.14 -11.05 -6.85
CA THR A 3 -4.45 -11.53 -5.50
C THR A 3 -5.95 -11.45 -5.25
N ALA A 4 -6.56 -12.55 -4.78
CA ALA A 4 -7.97 -12.58 -4.43
C ALA A 4 -8.34 -11.41 -3.50
N PRO A 5 -9.44 -10.68 -3.77
CA PRO A 5 -9.83 -9.55 -2.95
C PRO A 5 -10.13 -10.01 -1.51
N ILE A 6 -9.65 -9.24 -0.54
CA ILE A 6 -9.94 -9.50 0.87
C ILE A 6 -11.44 -9.22 1.11
N SER A 7 -12.08 -10.03 1.95
CA SER A 7 -13.47 -9.82 2.34
C SER A 7 -13.66 -8.48 3.09
N MET A 8 -14.81 -7.82 2.90
CA MET A 8 -15.10 -6.53 3.57
C MET A 8 -15.04 -6.63 5.09
N ARG A 9 -15.37 -7.80 5.66
CA ARG A 9 -15.21 -8.08 7.10
C ARG A 9 -13.76 -7.92 7.55
N LYS A 10 -12.82 -8.53 6.82
CA LYS A 10 -11.38 -8.41 7.12
C LYS A 10 -10.87 -6.98 6.93
N LEU A 11 -11.43 -6.23 5.97
CA LEU A 11 -11.08 -4.82 5.78
C LEU A 11 -11.52 -3.96 6.98
N LYS A 12 -12.75 -4.11 7.46
CA LYS A 12 -13.23 -3.44 8.68
C LYS A 12 -12.35 -3.76 9.88
N GLU A 13 -11.97 -5.02 10.04
CA GLU A 13 -11.04 -5.44 11.09
C GLU A 13 -9.65 -4.81 10.94
N ILE A 14 -9.11 -4.68 9.72
CA ILE A 14 -7.85 -3.94 9.49
C ILE A 14 -7.98 -2.49 9.96
N LEU A 15 -9.08 -1.80 9.61
CA LEU A 15 -9.30 -0.42 10.06
C LEU A 15 -9.46 -0.34 11.58
N ARG A 16 -10.23 -1.25 12.18
CA ARG A 16 -10.42 -1.33 13.63
C ARG A 16 -9.09 -1.54 14.36
N LEU A 17 -8.26 -2.47 13.91
CA LEU A 17 -6.98 -2.76 14.54
C LEU A 17 -5.97 -1.62 14.32
N LYS A 18 -6.02 -0.94 13.18
CA LYS A 18 -5.11 0.17 12.89
C LYS A 18 -5.47 1.45 13.61
N TYR A 19 -6.72 1.89 13.55
CA TYR A 19 -7.16 3.17 14.10
C TYR A 19 -7.74 3.04 15.52
N GLY A 20 -8.37 1.92 15.85
CA GLY A 20 -8.89 1.66 17.19
C GLY A 20 -7.82 1.16 18.16
N ALA A 21 -6.94 0.26 17.71
CA ALA A 21 -5.91 -0.35 18.57
C ALA A 21 -4.48 0.14 18.29
N GLY A 22 -4.26 0.98 17.27
CA GLY A 22 -2.93 1.55 16.98
C GLY A 22 -1.87 0.53 16.57
N LEU A 23 -2.26 -0.66 16.09
CA LEU A 23 -1.33 -1.76 15.81
C LEU A 23 -0.50 -1.53 14.53
N SER A 24 0.71 -2.11 14.52
CA SER A 24 1.58 -2.11 13.34
C SER A 24 1.05 -3.03 12.22
N HIS A 25 1.43 -2.77 10.97
CA HIS A 25 0.98 -3.59 9.82
C HIS A 25 1.35 -5.07 9.96
N ARG A 26 2.49 -5.37 10.61
CA ARG A 26 2.93 -6.75 10.89
C ARG A 26 2.02 -7.44 11.91
N GLN A 27 1.62 -6.76 12.97
CA GLN A 27 0.73 -7.31 13.99
C GLN A 27 -0.66 -7.57 13.41
N ILE A 28 -1.20 -6.60 12.65
CA ILE A 28 -2.48 -6.75 11.96
C ILE A 28 -2.45 -7.94 10.99
N GLY A 29 -1.36 -8.09 10.24
CA GLY A 29 -1.18 -9.22 9.33
C GLY A 29 -1.17 -10.57 10.04
N ARG A 30 -0.51 -10.66 11.20
CA ARG A 30 -0.52 -11.88 12.03
C ARG A 30 -1.92 -12.19 12.56
N SER A 31 -2.65 -11.19 13.08
CA SER A 31 -3.99 -11.40 13.65
C SER A 31 -5.03 -11.84 12.61
N LEU A 32 -4.94 -11.35 11.38
CA LEU A 32 -5.94 -11.64 10.33
C LEU A 32 -5.51 -12.73 9.34
N ALA A 33 -4.32 -13.32 9.54
CA ALA A 33 -3.65 -14.24 8.62
C ALA A 33 -3.53 -13.65 7.20
N ILE A 34 -3.04 -12.42 7.12
CA ILE A 34 -2.85 -11.66 5.88
C ILE A 34 -1.40 -11.19 5.80
N SER A 35 -0.83 -11.17 4.60
CA SER A 35 0.50 -10.60 4.40
C SER A 35 0.54 -9.11 4.80
N PRO A 36 1.58 -8.65 5.53
CA PRO A 36 1.75 -7.25 5.91
C PRO A 36 1.76 -6.29 4.71
N SER A 37 2.24 -6.75 3.55
CA SER A 37 2.23 -5.98 2.31
C SER A 37 0.80 -5.65 1.86
N VAL A 38 -0.12 -6.59 2.05
CA VAL A 38 -1.52 -6.38 1.74
C VAL A 38 -2.13 -5.42 2.75
N VAL A 39 -1.86 -5.56 4.04
CA VAL A 39 -2.28 -4.58 5.06
C VAL A 39 -1.82 -3.17 4.70
N SER A 40 -0.55 -3.01 4.29
CA SER A 40 0.00 -1.72 3.85
C SER A 40 -0.71 -1.17 2.61
N ARG A 41 -0.99 -2.02 1.60
CA ARG A 41 -1.72 -1.62 0.39
C ARG A 41 -3.12 -1.10 0.72
N TYR A 42 -3.83 -1.80 1.58
CA TYR A 42 -5.19 -1.44 2.00
C TYR A 42 -5.17 -0.20 2.91
N ALA A 43 -4.22 -0.11 3.84
CA ALA A 43 -3.98 1.07 4.66
C ALA A 43 -3.73 2.33 3.83
N ASN A 44 -2.90 2.25 2.79
CA ASN A 44 -2.64 3.38 1.89
C ASN A 44 -3.90 3.78 1.12
N ARG A 45 -4.68 2.80 0.67
CA ARG A 45 -5.92 3.04 -0.07
C ARG A 45 -6.97 3.73 0.81
N VAL A 46 -7.11 3.27 2.04
CA VAL A 46 -7.98 3.88 3.06
C VAL A 46 -7.52 5.31 3.38
N ALA A 47 -6.20 5.56 3.45
CA ALA A 47 -5.65 6.90 3.62
C ALA A 47 -5.95 7.82 2.42
N GLN A 48 -5.94 7.31 1.19
CA GLN A 48 -6.34 8.07 -0.01
C GLN A 48 -7.82 8.45 0.00
N LEU A 49 -8.66 7.65 0.66
CA LEU A 49 -10.08 7.94 0.86
C LEU A 49 -10.35 8.91 2.01
N GLY A 50 -9.30 9.40 2.69
CA GLY A 50 -9.44 10.32 3.83
C GLY A 50 -9.95 9.65 5.11
N ILE A 51 -10.07 8.33 5.14
CA ILE A 51 -10.57 7.61 6.32
C ILE A 51 -9.42 7.45 7.31
N ARG A 52 -9.44 8.27 8.36
CA ARG A 52 -8.38 8.32 9.40
C ARG A 52 -8.86 7.98 10.80
N GLN A 53 -10.16 7.73 10.96
CA GLN A 53 -10.77 7.49 12.26
C GLN A 53 -11.63 6.23 12.24
N TRP A 54 -11.62 5.54 13.38
CA TRP A 54 -12.53 4.44 13.70
C TRP A 54 -13.26 4.82 14.98
N PRO A 55 -14.60 4.69 15.08
CA PRO A 55 -15.51 3.99 14.16
C PRO A 55 -15.74 4.71 12.83
N LEU A 56 -16.09 3.96 11.78
CA LEU A 56 -16.46 4.54 10.48
C LEU A 56 -17.70 5.43 10.68
N PRO A 57 -17.68 6.68 10.18
CA PRO A 57 -18.90 7.47 10.04
C PRO A 57 -19.96 6.70 9.26
N ALA A 58 -21.25 6.95 9.53
CA ALA A 58 -22.38 6.29 8.86
C ALA A 58 -22.37 6.45 7.33
N GLU A 59 -21.59 7.40 6.80
CA GLU A 59 -21.40 7.60 5.36
C GLU A 59 -20.58 6.49 4.69
N TRP A 60 -19.80 5.72 5.45
CA TRP A 60 -18.97 4.65 4.94
C TRP A 60 -19.66 3.29 5.07
N ASP A 61 -20.68 3.09 4.23
CA ASP A 61 -21.35 1.81 4.07
C ASP A 61 -20.48 0.78 3.35
N ASP A 62 -20.80 -0.51 3.54
CA ASP A 62 -20.12 -1.62 2.85
C ASP A 62 -20.14 -1.45 1.32
N ALA A 63 -21.20 -0.84 0.78
CA ALA A 63 -21.32 -0.52 -0.64
C ALA A 63 -20.38 0.62 -1.05
N ALA A 64 -20.32 1.71 -0.28
CA ALA A 64 -19.41 2.84 -0.54
C ALA A 64 -17.95 2.41 -0.46
N LEU A 65 -17.61 1.57 0.54
CA LEU A 65 -16.28 1.01 0.70
C LEU A 65 -15.90 0.12 -0.49
N LYS A 66 -16.81 -0.78 -0.92
CA LYS A 66 -16.61 -1.60 -2.13
C LYS A 66 -16.43 -0.75 -3.38
N HIS A 67 -17.25 0.29 -3.55
CA HIS A 67 -17.20 1.16 -4.73
C HIS A 67 -15.88 1.93 -4.80
N ALA A 68 -15.43 2.51 -3.68
CA ALA A 68 -14.09 3.09 -3.55
C ALA A 68 -12.98 2.05 -3.82
N PHE A 69 -13.17 0.81 -3.38
CA PHE A 69 -12.27 -0.31 -3.67
C PHE A 69 -12.32 -0.86 -5.11
N LEU A 70 -13.33 -0.50 -5.90
CA LEU A 70 -13.36 -0.77 -7.34
C LEU A 70 -12.74 0.40 -8.12
N GLN A 71 -13.03 1.64 -7.70
CA GLN A 71 -12.59 2.84 -8.41
C GLN A 71 -11.10 3.17 -8.19
N THR A 72 -10.55 2.98 -6.99
CA THR A 72 -9.15 3.35 -6.71
C THR A 72 -8.14 2.33 -7.24
N GLN A 73 -7.92 2.29 -8.56
CA GLN A 73 -6.79 1.54 -9.09
C GLN A 73 -5.50 2.04 -8.42
N VAL A 74 -4.78 1.13 -7.75
CA VAL A 74 -3.47 1.42 -7.16
C VAL A 74 -2.56 1.80 -8.32
N LYS A 75 -2.41 3.10 -8.59
CA LYS A 75 -1.44 3.61 -9.56
C LYS A 75 -0.10 3.03 -9.15
N MET A 76 0.42 2.09 -9.94
CA MET A 76 1.81 1.67 -9.80
C MET A 76 2.64 2.95 -9.87
N LYS A 77 3.47 3.19 -8.85
CA LYS A 77 4.45 4.27 -8.92
C LYS A 77 5.25 4.01 -10.19
N LYS A 78 5.12 4.89 -11.18
CA LYS A 78 6.01 4.90 -12.33
C LYS A 78 7.38 5.21 -11.75
N HIS A 79 8.24 4.21 -11.69
CA HIS A 79 9.65 4.46 -11.44
C HIS A 79 10.13 5.25 -12.65
N SER A 80 10.47 6.52 -12.46
CA SER A 80 11.19 7.28 -13.45
C SER A 80 12.49 6.52 -13.70
N LEU A 81 12.63 5.94 -14.89
CA LEU A 81 13.89 5.31 -15.29
C LEU A 81 14.95 6.41 -15.31
N PRO A 82 16.12 6.21 -14.68
CA PRO A 82 17.22 7.15 -14.82
C PRO A 82 17.65 7.20 -16.29
N ASP A 83 18.12 8.36 -16.72
CA ASP A 83 18.59 8.57 -18.09
C ASP A 83 19.86 7.74 -18.32
N TRP A 84 19.69 6.59 -18.98
CA TRP A 84 20.77 5.63 -19.21
C TRP A 84 21.91 6.23 -20.05
N ALA A 85 21.65 7.29 -20.82
CA ALA A 85 22.69 8.01 -21.57
C ALA A 85 23.70 8.68 -20.63
N THR A 86 23.23 9.23 -19.51
CA THR A 86 24.08 9.89 -18.51
C THR A 86 24.88 8.86 -17.71
N VAL A 87 24.23 7.77 -17.28
CA VAL A 87 24.87 6.65 -16.57
C VAL A 87 25.97 6.00 -17.42
N HIS A 88 25.71 5.77 -18.71
CA HIS A 88 26.70 5.20 -19.62
C HIS A 88 27.88 6.14 -19.88
N LYS A 89 27.65 7.46 -19.87
CA LYS A 89 28.72 8.47 -20.02
C LYS A 89 29.60 8.56 -18.78
N GLU A 90 29.00 8.48 -17.58
CA GLU A 90 29.73 8.46 -16.30
C GLU A 90 30.56 7.18 -16.14
N LEU A 91 30.02 6.01 -16.50
CA LEU A 91 30.74 4.73 -16.47
C LEU A 91 31.88 4.65 -17.51
N ARG A 92 31.81 5.44 -18.59
CA ARG A 92 32.84 5.49 -19.63
C ARG A 92 34.01 6.42 -19.29
N ASN A 93 33.91 7.23 -18.23
CA ASN A 93 35.03 8.02 -17.74
C ASN A 93 36.05 7.09 -17.06
N LYS A 94 37.24 7.00 -17.66
CA LYS A 94 38.36 6.09 -17.40
C LYS A 94 38.98 6.12 -15.98
N CYS A 95 38.35 6.75 -14.99
CA CYS A 95 38.92 6.97 -13.65
C CYS A 95 38.04 6.46 -12.50
N VAL A 96 37.13 5.52 -12.74
CA VAL A 96 36.48 4.77 -11.64
C VAL A 96 37.31 3.52 -11.37
N THR A 97 38.41 3.69 -10.62
CA THR A 97 39.22 2.57 -10.14
C THR A 97 38.41 1.78 -9.12
N LEU A 98 38.09 0.53 -9.46
CA LEU A 98 37.61 -0.50 -8.53
C LEU A 98 38.70 -0.73 -7.47
N GLN A 99 38.54 -0.20 -6.25
CA GLN A 99 39.36 -0.63 -5.10
C GLN A 99 38.72 -1.88 -4.51
N LEU A 100 39.45 -3.00 -4.63
CA LEU A 100 39.21 -4.25 -3.92
C LEU A 100 39.68 -4.14 -2.47
#